data_AF-A0A850QQK1-F1
#
_entry.id   AF-A0A850QQK1-F1
#
_cell.length_a   1.000
_cell.length_b   1.000
_cell.length_c   1.000
_cell.angle_alpha   90.00
_cell.angle_beta   90.00
_cell.angle_gamma   90.00
#
_symmetry.space_group_name_H-M   'P 1'
#
loop_
_entity.id
_entity.type
_entity.pdbx_description
1 polymer ?
#
loop_
_entity_poly.entity_id
_entity_poly.type
_entity_poly.pdbx_seq_one_letter_code
_entity_poly.pdbx_strand_id
1 'polypeptide(L)' 'MKTKGFTESKILSENEYRMVLKRIEAIFDAEPDTPEGDELEKLVTWVEAYEEEHFPF' A
#
# COMPACT_ATOMS: atom_id res chain seq x y z
N MET A 1 21.29 -5.05 4.87
CA MET A 1 20.02 -4.66 4.23
C MET A 1 19.02 -5.77 4.51
N LYS A 2 17.99 -5.51 5.33
CA LYS A 2 16.93 -6.49 5.61
C LYS A 2 15.66 -5.85 5.04
N THR A 3 15.24 -6.29 3.86
CA THR A 3 13.87 -6.05 3.40
C THR A 3 12.97 -6.83 4.35
N LYS A 4 12.39 -6.14 5.34
CA LYS A 4 11.27 -6.71 6.07
C LYS A 4 10.11 -6.75 5.09
N GLY A 5 9.87 -7.94 4.53
CA GLY A 5 8.67 -8.23 3.78
C GLY A 5 7.45 -7.90 4.63
N PHE A 6 6.39 -7.50 3.94
CA PHE A 6 5.03 -7.32 4.45
C PHE A 6 4.48 -8.64 5.01
N THR A 7 5.02 -9.16 6.12
CA THR A 7 4.40 -10.29 6.82
C THR A 7 4.60 -10.20 8.33
N GLU A 8 3.49 -10.45 9.02
CA GLU A 8 3.32 -10.79 10.44
C GLU A 8 3.30 -9.64 11.44
N SER A 9 2.13 -9.00 11.60
CA SER A 9 1.32 -9.02 12.85
C SER A 9 0.49 -7.75 13.03
N LYS A 10 -0.83 -7.87 12.83
CA LYS A 10 -1.91 -7.33 13.68
C LYS A 10 -1.95 -5.79 13.87
N ILE A 11 -2.89 -5.17 13.18
CA ILE A 11 -3.19 -3.72 13.09
C ILE A 11 -2.24 -3.01 12.13
N LEU A 12 -2.68 -2.84 10.89
CA LEU A 12 -2.11 -1.88 9.97
C LEU A 12 -2.14 -0.51 10.68
N SER A 13 -1.01 0.17 10.80
CA SER A 13 -0.97 1.44 11.52
C SER A 13 -1.38 2.60 10.60
N GLU A 14 -1.98 3.65 11.16
CA GLU A 14 -2.27 4.88 10.42
C GLU A 14 -0.99 5.47 9.78
N ASN A 15 0.16 5.26 10.40
CA ASN A 15 1.45 5.70 9.85
C ASN A 15 1.82 4.92 8.57
N GLU A 16 1.64 3.60 8.56
CA GLU A 16 1.84 2.79 7.35
C GLU A 16 0.88 3.19 6.25
N TYR A 17 -0.39 3.41 6.59
CA TYR A 17 -1.39 3.91 5.64
C TYR A 17 -0.96 5.23 4.99
N ARG A 18 -0.51 6.21 5.79
CA ARG A 18 0.02 7.48 5.27
C ARG A 18 1.29 7.32 4.42
N MET A 19 2.15 6.36 4.74
CA MET A 19 3.34 6.06 3.93
C MET A 19 2.96 5.43 2.59
N VAL A 20 2.00 4.49 2.59
CA VAL A 20 1.50 3.84 1.39
C VAL A 20 0.82 4.86 0.48
N LEU A 21 -0.03 5.73 1.01
CA LEU A 21 -0.65 6.80 0.22
C LEU A 21 0.39 7.72 -0.46
N LYS A 22 1.46 8.10 0.26
CA LYS A 22 2.55 8.89 -0.34
C LYS A 22 3.29 8.13 -1.43
N ARG A 23 3.45 6.81 -1.29
CA ARG A 23 4.10 6.00 -2.31
C ARG A 23 3.23 5.90 -3.55
N ILE A 24 1.93 5.67 -3.38
CA ILE A 24 0.93 5.67 -4.46
C ILE A 24 0.97 6.99 -5.22
N GLU A 25 0.94 8.14 -4.52
CA GLU A 25 1.03 9.47 -5.15
C GLU A 25 2.29 9.61 -6.02
N ALA A 26 3.43 9.08 -5.57
CA ALA A 26 4.69 9.15 -6.30
C ALA A 26 4.76 8.25 -7.56
N ILE A 27 3.91 7.23 -7.66
CA ILE A 27 3.88 6.26 -8.78
C ILE A 27 2.52 6.22 -9.48
N PHE A 28 1.66 7.21 -9.27
CA PHE A 28 0.28 7.20 -9.74
C PHE A 28 0.15 7.07 -11.27
N ASP A 29 1.08 7.68 -12.01
CA ASP A 29 1.14 7.63 -13.47
C ASP A 29 1.99 6.46 -14.00
N ALA A 30 2.26 5.44 -13.17
CA ALA A 30 3.02 4.27 -13.62
C ALA A 30 2.25 3.50 -14.70
N GLU A 31 2.93 3.23 -15.81
CA GLU A 31 2.35 2.44 -16.90
C GLU A 31 2.12 0.98 -16.45
N PRO A 32 1.08 0.30 -16.98
CA PRO A 32 0.88 -1.13 -16.76
C PRO A 32 2.09 -1.97 -17.20
N ASP A 33 2.23 -3.17 -16.63
CA ASP A 33 3.32 -4.12 -16.91
C ASP A 33 4.74 -3.55 -16.64
N THR A 34 4.85 -2.51 -15.82
CA THR A 34 6.13 -1.99 -15.28
C THR A 34 6.28 -2.36 -13.80
N PRO A 35 7.52 -2.39 -13.26
CA PRO A 35 7.72 -2.63 -11.83
C PRO A 35 6.93 -1.66 -10.93
N GLU A 36 6.83 -0.40 -11.32
CA GLU A 36 6.05 0.62 -10.61
C GLU A 36 4.54 0.39 -10.75
N GLY A 37 4.04 -0.03 -11.91
CA GLY A 37 2.64 -0.40 -12.10
C GLY A 37 2.25 -1.61 -11.24
N ASP A 38 3.10 -2.64 -11.24
CA ASP A 38 2.97 -3.82 -10.38
C ASP A 38 3.00 -3.48 -8.88
N GLU A 39 3.74 -2.44 -8.49
CA GLU A 39 3.76 -1.94 -7.12
C GLU A 39 2.48 -1.18 -6.79
N LEU A 40 2.04 -0.30 -7.70
CA LEU A 40 0.82 0.50 -7.55
C LEU A 40 -0.40 -0.39 -7.30
N GLU A 41 -0.60 -1.44 -8.09
CA GLU A 41 -1.72 -2.38 -7.92
C GLU A 41 -1.74 -3.02 -6.52
N LYS A 42 -0.57 -3.43 -6.02
CA LYS A 42 -0.45 -4.05 -4.69
C LYS A 42 -0.76 -3.05 -3.57
N LEU A 43 -0.27 -1.82 -3.71
CA LEU A 43 -0.47 -0.78 -2.69
C LEU A 43 -1.93 -0.30 -2.65
N VAL A 44 -2.59 -0.18 -3.79
CA VAL A 44 -4.04 0.14 -3.86
C VAL A 44 -4.85 -0.96 -3.18
N THR A 45 -4.61 -2.23 -3.51
CA THR A 45 -5.27 -3.38 -2.86
C THR A 45 -5.08 -3.36 -1.34
N TRP A 46 -3.88 -3.00 -0.88
CA TRP A 46 -3.60 -2.91 0.55
C TRP A 46 -4.38 -1.75 1.21
N VAL A 47 -4.48 -0.60 0.55
CA VAL A 47 -5.25 0.56 1.02
C VAL A 47 -6.72 0.22 1.16
N GLU A 48 -7.31 -0.45 0.17
CA GLU A 48 -8.71 -0.89 0.23
C GLU A 48 -8.96 -1.77 1.46
N ALA A 49 -8.12 -2.77 1.70
CA ALA A 49 -8.24 -3.64 2.88
C ALA A 49 -8.08 -2.88 4.21
N TYR A 50 -7.18 -1.87 4.24
CA TYR A 50 -7.03 -1.00 5.42
C TYR A 50 -8.31 -0.22 5.71
N GLU A 51 -8.85 0.41 4.68
CA GLU A 51 -10.01 1.29 4.79
C GLU A 51 -11.29 0.52 5.16
N GLU A 52 -11.47 -0.69 4.61
CA GLU A 52 -12.56 -1.59 5.00
C GLU A 52 -12.54 -1.94 6.50
N GLU A 53 -11.36 -2.13 7.08
CA GLU A 53 -11.21 -2.47 8.51
C GLU A 53 -11.36 -1.24 9.42
N HIS A 54 -10.83 -0.08 9.01
CA HIS A 54 -10.66 1.09 9.89
C HIS A 54 -11.70 2.19 9.71
N PHE A 55 -12.32 2.28 8.53
CA PHE A 55 -13.33 3.28 8.20
C PHE A 55 -14.63 2.62 7.73
N PRO A 56 -15.26 1.74 8.55
CA PRO A 56 -16.54 1.16 8.20
C PRO A 56 -17.63 2.25 8.17
N PHE A 57 -18.47 2.21 7.12
CA PHE A 57 -19.64 3.08 6.96
C PHE A 57 -20.76 2.78 7.96
#